data_AF-A0A3N4P961-F1
#
_entry.id   AF-A0A3N4P961-F1
#
_cell.length_a   1.000
_cell.length_b   1.000
_cell.length_c   1.000
_cell.angle_alpha   90.00
_cell.angle_beta   90.00
_cell.angle_gamma   90.00
#
_symmetry.space_group_name_H-M   'P 1'
#
loop_
_entity.id
_entity.type
_entity.pdbx_description
1 polymer ?
#
loop_
_entity_poly.entity_id
_entity_poly.type
_entity_poly.pdbx_seq_one_letter_code
_entity_poly.pdbx_strand_id
1 'polypeptide(L)'
;MLDLYRNIGLLAEVAATLVGTIFYFKYKNTSFKYILFVLWLIVLTEVLGYFYEELGIYYTDNNGDVYNLFLYNLLSFIIFPVYYLIYYRTLKNTTYKKIIKFFIIIFITLCAINWLFFQNFFTENMLYPRIIANLFLTISIIFYFVELLKSDKIINFQRSIPFWVSVGLLIYYTSTIPFTVVQNSYMFSSESATIKIFIMRSLLSTAMYLIFTFGFIWSTKEKY
;
A
#
# COMPACT_ATOMS: atom_id res chain seq x y z
N MET A 1 -14.73 7.90 -18.58
CA MET A 1 -15.17 7.36 -17.27
C MET A 1 -13.98 6.94 -16.42
N LEU A 2 -13.01 6.19 -16.95
CA LEU A 2 -11.78 5.79 -16.24
C LEU A 2 -10.97 6.99 -15.72
N ASP A 3 -10.82 8.04 -16.52
CA ASP A 3 -10.09 9.26 -16.11
C ASP A 3 -10.69 9.93 -14.88
N LEU A 4 -12.03 9.91 -14.75
CA LEU A 4 -12.69 10.50 -13.59
C LEU A 4 -12.29 9.76 -12.31
N TYR A 5 -12.36 8.43 -12.29
CA TYR A 5 -11.98 7.63 -11.13
C TYR A 5 -10.48 7.74 -10.82
N ARG A 6 -9.64 7.80 -11.85
CA ARG A 6 -8.19 8.04 -11.69
C ARG A 6 -7.92 9.39 -11.04
N ASN A 7 -8.51 10.46 -11.58
CA ASN A 7 -8.29 11.82 -11.10
C ASN A 7 -8.80 12.00 -9.65
N ILE A 8 -9.96 11.42 -9.32
CA ILE A 8 -10.48 11.42 -7.95
C ILE A 8 -9.51 10.70 -7.00
N GLY A 9 -8.99 9.54 -7.41
CA GLY A 9 -8.01 8.79 -6.62
C GLY A 9 -6.72 9.59 -6.38
N LEU A 10 -6.17 10.21 -7.43
CA LEU A 10 -4.97 11.05 -7.34
C LEU A 10 -5.19 12.26 -6.43
N LEU A 11 -6.34 12.94 -6.55
CA LEU A 11 -6.67 14.07 -5.68
C LEU A 11 -6.78 13.63 -4.21
N ALA A 12 -7.42 12.50 -3.94
CA ALA A 12 -7.52 11.96 -2.58
C ALA A 12 -6.15 11.58 -2.01
N GLU A 13 -5.27 11.00 -2.82
CA GLU A 13 -3.90 10.66 -2.45
C GLU A 13 -3.07 11.89 -2.10
N VAL A 14 -3.05 12.89 -2.98
CA VAL A 14 -2.31 14.15 -2.76
C VAL A 14 -2.86 14.86 -1.53
N ALA A 15 -4.19 14.91 -1.35
CA ALA A 15 -4.81 15.47 -0.16
C ALA A 15 -4.36 14.73 1.12
N ALA A 16 -4.39 13.40 1.13
CA ALA A 16 -3.93 12.61 2.28
C ALA A 16 -2.45 12.86 2.60
N THR A 17 -1.62 13.02 1.57
CA THR A 17 -0.18 13.28 1.70
C THR A 17 0.10 14.67 2.26
N LEU A 18 -0.57 15.70 1.75
CA LEU A 18 -0.44 17.08 2.23
C LEU A 18 -0.96 17.22 3.67
N VAL A 19 -2.15 16.68 3.94
CA VAL A 19 -2.74 16.68 5.29
C VAL A 19 -1.86 15.89 6.26
N GLY A 20 -1.35 14.72 5.85
CA GLY A 20 -0.40 13.93 6.62
C GLY A 20 0.89 14.70 6.95
N THR A 21 1.38 15.51 6.01
CA THR A 21 2.56 16.38 6.20
C THR A 21 2.26 17.49 7.21
N ILE A 22 1.14 18.20 7.05
CA ILE A 22 0.72 19.28 7.96
C ILE A 22 0.58 18.76 9.40
N PHE A 23 -0.01 17.58 9.57
CA PHE A 23 -0.24 16.96 10.88
C PHE A 23 0.91 16.07 11.38
N TYR A 24 2.07 16.09 10.72
CA TYR A 24 3.23 15.24 11.07
C TYR A 24 3.64 15.38 12.55
N PHE A 25 3.50 16.57 13.13
CA PHE A 25 3.80 16.83 14.54
C PHE A 25 3.01 15.95 15.54
N LYS A 26 1.86 15.39 15.12
CA LYS A 26 1.01 14.51 15.96
C LYS A 26 1.58 13.09 16.10
N TYR A 27 2.33 12.61 15.11
CA TYR A 27 2.78 11.20 15.02
C TYR A 27 4.26 11.03 14.69
N LYS A 28 5.04 12.10 14.58
CA LYS A 28 6.50 12.06 14.28
C LYS A 28 7.34 11.18 15.23
N ASN A 29 6.86 10.95 16.44
CA ASN A 29 7.55 10.13 17.44
C ASN A 29 7.15 8.65 17.35
N THR A 30 6.09 8.31 16.61
CA THR A 30 5.56 6.95 16.49
C THR A 30 6.19 6.23 15.31
N SER A 31 6.05 4.91 15.26
CA SER A 31 6.42 4.12 14.07
C SER A 31 5.62 4.53 12.84
N PHE A 32 4.42 5.07 13.00
CA PHE A 32 3.57 5.50 11.88
C PHE A 32 4.12 6.74 11.18
N LYS A 33 5.18 7.40 11.67
CA LYS A 33 5.89 8.43 10.90
C LYS A 33 6.33 7.97 9.50
N TYR A 34 6.61 6.67 9.35
CA TYR A 34 6.98 6.09 8.06
C TYR A 34 5.81 6.02 7.06
N ILE A 35 4.54 6.19 7.50
CA ILE A 35 3.42 6.29 6.56
C ILE A 35 3.56 7.52 5.66
N LEU A 36 4.13 8.61 6.18
CA LEU A 36 4.31 9.83 5.42
C LEU A 36 5.36 9.64 4.31
N PHE A 37 6.44 8.91 4.62
CA PHE A 37 7.41 8.49 3.63
C PHE A 37 6.75 7.64 2.53
N VAL A 38 5.91 6.68 2.91
CA VAL A 38 5.16 5.85 1.95
C VAL A 38 4.26 6.71 1.06
N LEU A 39 3.48 7.64 1.62
CA LEU A 39 2.59 8.51 0.86
C LEU A 39 3.35 9.37 -0.15
N TRP A 40 4.44 10.02 0.26
CA TRP A 40 5.28 10.78 -0.66
C TRP A 40 5.95 9.91 -1.72
N LEU A 41 6.34 8.69 -1.39
CA LEU A 41 6.93 7.76 -2.36
C LEU A 41 5.90 7.35 -3.42
N ILE A 42 4.64 7.13 -3.05
CA ILE A 42 3.56 6.85 -4.01
C ILE A 42 3.34 8.06 -4.93
N VAL A 43 3.18 9.26 -4.37
CA VAL A 43 3.01 10.50 -5.16
C VAL A 43 4.18 10.69 -6.12
N LEU A 44 5.42 10.46 -5.67
CA LEU A 44 6.60 10.55 -6.52
C LEU A 44 6.53 9.53 -7.68
N THR A 45 6.19 8.27 -7.39
CA THR A 45 6.07 7.25 -8.43
C THR A 45 4.95 7.56 -9.43
N GLU A 46 3.82 8.12 -9.00
CA GLU A 46 2.76 8.57 -9.92
C GLU A 46 3.23 9.72 -10.82
N VAL A 47 3.98 10.69 -10.28
CA VAL A 47 4.57 11.78 -11.09
C VAL A 47 5.56 11.22 -12.11
N LEU A 48 6.47 10.33 -11.67
CA LEU A 48 7.44 9.70 -12.58
C LEU A 48 6.76 8.81 -13.64
N GLY A 49 5.69 8.12 -13.25
CA GLY A 49 4.90 7.27 -14.13
C GLY A 49 4.05 8.07 -15.12
N TYR A 50 3.64 9.30 -14.77
CA TYR A 50 2.93 10.20 -15.67
C TYR A 50 3.86 10.84 -16.71
N PHE A 51 5.04 11.32 -16.29
CA PHE A 51 6.04 11.94 -17.16
C PHE A 51 7.09 10.94 -17.67
N TYR A 52 6.71 9.67 -17.80
CA TYR A 52 7.68 8.60 -18.05
C TYR A 52 8.35 8.72 -19.43
N GLU A 53 7.64 9.21 -20.45
CA GLU A 53 8.18 9.42 -21.80
C GLU A 53 9.12 10.63 -21.83
N GLU A 54 8.70 11.76 -21.27
CA GLU A 54 9.47 13.01 -21.28
C GLU A 54 10.76 12.90 -20.47
N LEU A 55 10.75 12.09 -19.41
CA LEU A 55 11.91 11.85 -18.55
C LEU A 55 12.78 10.68 -19.02
N GLY A 56 12.37 9.93 -20.05
CA GLY A 56 13.07 8.73 -20.51
C GLY A 56 13.08 7.59 -19.48
N ILE A 57 12.07 7.53 -18.60
CA ILE A 57 11.95 6.55 -17.52
C ILE A 57 11.06 5.39 -17.99
N TYR A 58 11.54 4.67 -19.00
CA TYR A 58 10.85 3.51 -19.55
C TYR A 58 11.83 2.42 -19.97
N TYR A 59 11.29 1.23 -20.13
CA TYR A 59 11.97 0.10 -20.72
C TYR A 59 11.31 -0.22 -22.05
N THR A 60 12.10 -0.32 -23.12
CA THR A 60 11.64 -0.82 -24.41
C THR A 60 12.12 -2.25 -24.58
N ASP A 61 11.20 -3.15 -24.87
CA ASP A 61 11.55 -4.55 -25.13
C ASP A 61 12.10 -4.75 -26.56
N ASN A 62 12.46 -5.99 -26.90
CA ASN A 62 13.00 -6.30 -28.23
C ASN A 62 11.98 -6.14 -29.36
N ASN A 63 10.68 -6.04 -29.05
CA ASN A 63 9.61 -5.84 -30.03
C ASN A 63 9.30 -4.35 -30.25
N GLY A 64 9.90 -3.46 -29.45
CA GLY A 64 9.65 -2.02 -29.50
C GLY A 64 8.54 -1.56 -28.55
N ASP A 65 7.98 -2.44 -27.73
CA ASP A 65 6.93 -2.10 -26.77
C ASP A 65 7.53 -1.36 -25.56
N VAL A 66 6.87 -0.27 -25.14
CA VAL A 66 7.34 0.62 -24.08
C VAL A 66 6.61 0.34 -22.76
N TYR A 67 7.38 0.18 -21.69
CA TYR A 67 6.87 -0.17 -20.36
C TYR A 67 7.43 0.75 -19.27
N ASN A 68 6.58 1.12 -18.30
CA ASN A 68 6.96 1.80 -17.07
C ASN A 68 6.64 0.96 -15.80
N LEU A 69 6.27 -0.31 -15.97
CA LEU A 69 5.81 -1.21 -14.90
C LEU A 69 6.88 -1.45 -13.82
N PHE A 70 8.17 -1.38 -14.19
CA PHE A 70 9.28 -1.51 -13.25
C PHE A 70 9.21 -0.49 -12.10
N LEU A 71 8.71 0.73 -12.35
CA LEU A 71 8.54 1.76 -11.32
C LEU A 71 7.57 1.29 -10.23
N TYR A 72 6.44 0.72 -10.64
CA TYR A 72 5.40 0.22 -9.73
C TYR A 72 5.82 -1.06 -9.02
N ASN A 73 6.62 -1.91 -9.69
CA ASN A 73 7.24 -3.08 -9.05
C ASN A 73 8.25 -2.65 -7.98
N LEU A 74 9.11 -1.67 -8.28
CA LEU A 74 10.07 -1.11 -7.32
C LEU A 74 9.37 -0.44 -6.14
N LEU A 75 8.35 0.38 -6.41
CA LEU A 75 7.52 1.02 -5.39
C LEU A 75 6.95 -0.01 -4.42
N SER A 76 6.31 -1.04 -4.95
CA SER A 76 5.70 -2.09 -4.15
C SER A 76 6.74 -2.90 -3.36
N PHE A 77 7.91 -3.19 -3.96
CA PHE A 77 9.02 -3.86 -3.29
C PHE A 77 9.55 -3.08 -2.08
N ILE A 78 9.53 -1.75 -2.14
CA ILE A 78 9.96 -0.87 -1.04
C ILE A 78 8.85 -0.73 0.01
N ILE A 79 7.60 -0.51 -0.41
CA ILE A 79 6.50 -0.15 0.48
C ILE A 79 6.10 -1.30 1.43
N PHE A 80 5.99 -2.54 0.95
CA PHE A 80 5.56 -3.65 1.80
C PHE A 80 6.48 -3.89 3.01
N PRO A 81 7.82 -3.95 2.85
CA PRO A 81 8.74 -4.01 3.98
C PRO A 81 8.59 -2.83 4.95
N VAL A 82 8.34 -1.61 4.45
CA VAL A 82 8.10 -0.44 5.30
C VAL A 82 6.83 -0.61 6.13
N TYR A 83 5.74 -1.09 5.55
CA TYR A 83 4.53 -1.40 6.32
C TYR A 83 4.78 -2.46 7.39
N TYR A 84 5.47 -3.55 7.06
CA TYR A 84 5.83 -4.57 8.04
C TYR A 84 6.69 -3.99 9.17
N LEU A 85 7.63 -3.10 8.84
CA LEU A 85 8.46 -2.42 9.83
C LEU A 85 7.63 -1.53 10.77
N ILE A 86 6.61 -0.82 10.25
CA ILE A 86 5.69 -0.02 11.07
C ILE A 86 5.03 -0.91 12.13
N TYR A 87 4.46 -2.04 11.73
CA TYR A 87 3.77 -2.97 12.64
C TYR A 87 4.76 -3.68 13.58
N TYR A 88 5.92 -4.13 13.08
CA TYR A 88 6.98 -4.72 13.91
C TYR A 88 7.41 -3.80 15.06
N ARG A 89 7.53 -2.49 14.79
CA ARG A 89 7.92 -1.51 15.82
C ARG A 89 6.77 -1.13 16.74
N THR A 90 5.53 -1.22 16.28
CA THR A 90 4.33 -0.84 17.05
C THR A 90 3.90 -1.93 18.02
N LEU A 91 3.96 -3.21 17.61
CA LEU A 91 3.53 -4.33 18.44
C LEU A 91 4.42 -4.49 19.67
N LYS A 92 3.87 -5.05 20.75
CA LYS A 92 4.60 -5.36 21.98
C LYS A 92 4.89 -6.85 22.11
N ASN A 93 3.99 -7.70 21.62
CA ASN A 93 4.13 -9.15 21.68
C ASN A 93 5.32 -9.64 20.84
N THR A 94 6.26 -10.31 21.50
CA THR A 94 7.50 -10.80 20.86
C THR A 94 7.24 -11.88 19.83
N THR A 95 6.20 -12.69 19.99
CA THR A 95 5.78 -13.69 19.00
C THR A 95 5.28 -13.02 17.74
N TYR A 96 4.41 -12.01 17.84
CA TYR A 96 3.95 -11.27 16.66
C TYR A 96 5.10 -10.58 15.93
N LYS A 97 6.05 -10.00 16.67
CA LYS A 97 7.27 -9.42 16.07
C LYS A 97 8.10 -10.44 15.30
N LYS A 98 8.29 -11.66 15.84
CA LYS A 98 9.01 -12.74 15.16
C LYS A 98 8.32 -13.15 13.86
N ILE A 99 6.99 -13.27 13.89
CA ILE A 99 6.18 -13.58 12.70
C ILE A 99 6.33 -12.48 11.63
N ILE A 100 6.26 -11.21 12.00
CA ILE A 100 6.43 -10.10 11.03
C ILE A 100 7.86 -10.08 10.45
N LYS A 101 8.89 -10.36 11.26
CA LYS A 101 10.26 -10.49 10.75
C LYS A 101 10.36 -11.61 9.71
N PHE A 102 9.67 -12.73 9.95
CA PHE A 102 9.59 -13.83 9.00
C PHE A 102 8.83 -13.44 7.72
N PHE A 103 7.73 -12.67 7.81
CA PHE A 103 7.02 -12.12 6.64
C PHE A 103 7.91 -11.27 5.74
N ILE A 104 8.76 -10.40 6.33
CA ILE A 104 9.70 -9.58 5.55
C ILE A 104 10.66 -10.48 4.76
N ILE A 105 11.24 -11.50 5.41
CA ILE A 105 12.20 -12.41 4.77
C ILE A 105 11.51 -13.19 3.64
N ILE A 106 10.34 -13.78 3.89
CA ILE A 106 9.60 -14.52 2.86
C ILE A 106 9.26 -13.61 1.69
N PHE A 107 8.74 -12.40 1.95
CA PHE A 107 8.34 -11.48 0.87
C PHE A 107 9.52 -11.16 -0.05
N ILE A 108 10.69 -10.82 0.50
CA ILE A 108 11.89 -10.53 -0.29
C ILE A 108 12.31 -11.75 -1.11
N THR A 109 12.33 -12.94 -0.50
CA THR A 109 12.65 -14.20 -1.19
C THR A 109 11.66 -14.48 -2.32
N LEU A 110 10.36 -14.28 -2.11
CA LEU A 110 9.32 -14.46 -3.13
C LEU A 110 9.48 -13.48 -4.28
N CYS A 111 9.80 -12.21 -4.02
CA CYS A 111 10.11 -11.25 -5.09
C CYS A 111 11.31 -11.71 -5.94
N ALA A 112 12.40 -12.16 -5.29
CA ALA A 112 13.58 -12.65 -5.98
C ALA A 112 13.25 -13.88 -6.85
N ILE A 113 12.56 -14.89 -6.29
CA ILE A 113 12.13 -16.08 -7.04
C ILE A 113 11.21 -15.68 -8.20
N ASN A 114 10.26 -14.77 -7.97
CA ASN A 114 9.31 -14.33 -8.98
C ASN A 114 10.03 -13.70 -10.18
N TRP A 115 10.98 -12.80 -9.94
CA TRP A 115 11.70 -12.11 -11.02
C TRP A 115 12.74 -12.97 -11.73
N LEU A 116 13.26 -14.00 -11.06
CA LEU A 116 14.20 -14.93 -11.66
C LEU A 116 13.52 -16.00 -12.53
N PHE A 117 12.30 -16.42 -12.18
CA PHE A 117 11.70 -17.63 -12.77
C PHE A 117 10.30 -17.47 -13.37
N PHE A 118 9.53 -16.44 -12.98
CA PHE A 118 8.10 -16.38 -13.31
C PHE A 118 7.69 -15.13 -14.10
N GLN A 119 8.12 -13.94 -13.69
CA GLN A 119 7.64 -12.68 -14.28
C GLN A 119 8.78 -11.68 -14.43
N ASN A 120 8.89 -11.04 -15.59
CA ASN A 120 9.94 -10.05 -15.84
C ASN A 120 9.69 -8.76 -15.03
N PHE A 121 10.71 -8.29 -14.31
CA PHE A 121 10.64 -7.07 -13.50
C PHE A 121 10.25 -5.81 -14.28
N PHE A 122 10.63 -5.72 -15.55
CA PHE A 122 10.43 -4.54 -16.38
C PHE A 122 9.09 -4.52 -17.10
N THR A 123 8.62 -5.67 -17.57
CA THR A 123 7.46 -5.78 -18.48
C THR A 123 6.22 -6.37 -17.82
N GLU A 124 6.33 -6.97 -16.63
CA GLU A 124 5.22 -7.63 -15.97
C GLU A 124 5.01 -7.15 -14.53
N ASN A 125 3.76 -7.15 -14.06
CA ASN A 125 3.45 -6.86 -12.66
C ASN A 125 3.81 -8.05 -11.77
N MET A 126 4.41 -7.80 -10.59
CA MET A 126 4.66 -8.86 -9.60
C MET A 126 3.39 -9.34 -8.86
N LEU A 127 2.53 -10.08 -9.55
CA LEU A 127 1.21 -10.48 -9.08
C LEU A 127 1.29 -11.45 -7.89
N TYR A 128 2.09 -12.51 -8.01
CA TYR A 128 2.17 -13.55 -6.98
C TYR A 128 2.75 -13.04 -5.65
N PRO A 129 3.90 -12.33 -5.64
CA PRO A 129 4.42 -11.74 -4.40
C PRO A 129 3.45 -10.71 -3.80
N ARG A 130 2.72 -9.95 -4.63
CA ARG A 130 1.75 -8.95 -4.16
C ARG A 130 0.59 -9.57 -3.38
N ILE A 131 0.05 -10.71 -3.83
CA ILE A 131 -1.04 -11.40 -3.11
C ILE A 131 -0.57 -11.83 -1.72
N ILE A 132 0.61 -12.45 -1.63
CA ILE A 132 1.19 -12.88 -0.35
C ILE A 132 1.49 -11.67 0.53
N ALA A 133 1.97 -10.57 -0.06
CA ALA A 133 2.26 -9.35 0.68
C ALA A 133 1.00 -8.72 1.29
N ASN A 134 -0.09 -8.64 0.53
CA ASN A 134 -1.38 -8.16 1.03
C ASN A 134 -1.89 -9.02 2.20
N LEU A 135 -1.72 -10.34 2.11
CA LEU A 135 -2.11 -11.26 3.17
C LEU A 135 -1.27 -11.07 4.44
N PHE A 136 0.05 -10.99 4.31
CA PHE A 136 0.96 -10.75 5.44
C PHE A 136 0.70 -9.40 6.10
N LEU A 137 0.41 -8.37 5.31
CA LEU A 137 0.04 -7.05 5.82
C LEU A 137 -1.28 -7.10 6.58
N THR A 138 -2.28 -7.76 6.03
CA THR A 138 -3.59 -7.99 6.68
C THR A 138 -3.40 -8.66 8.04
N ILE A 139 -2.60 -9.74 8.11
CA ILE A 139 -2.30 -10.44 9.38
C ILE A 139 -1.58 -9.51 10.37
N SER A 140 -0.62 -8.71 9.89
CA SER A 140 0.12 -7.75 10.73
C SER A 140 -0.81 -6.69 11.35
N ILE A 141 -1.79 -6.22 10.57
CA ILE A 141 -2.82 -5.29 11.03
C ILE A 141 -3.75 -5.96 12.05
N ILE A 142 -4.16 -7.21 11.81
CA ILE A 142 -4.98 -7.97 12.76
C ILE A 142 -4.26 -8.13 14.10
N PHE A 143 -2.95 -8.44 14.10
CA PHE A 143 -2.16 -8.48 15.35
C PHE A 143 -2.20 -7.15 16.09
N TYR A 144 -2.11 -6.03 15.36
CA TYR A 144 -2.22 -4.70 15.96
C TYR A 144 -3.60 -4.48 16.60
N PHE A 145 -4.69 -4.82 15.92
CA PHE A 145 -6.03 -4.70 16.50
C PHE A 145 -6.24 -5.63 17.70
N VAL A 146 -5.71 -6.86 17.66
CA VAL A 146 -5.79 -7.78 18.80
C VAL A 146 -5.06 -7.23 20.02
N GLU A 147 -3.86 -6.65 19.87
CA GLU A 147 -3.16 -6.00 20.98
C GLU A 147 -3.89 -4.75 21.48
N LEU A 148 -4.42 -3.94 20.55
CA LEU A 148 -5.17 -2.74 20.88
C LEU A 148 -6.40 -3.06 21.73
N LEU A 149 -7.17 -4.09 21.35
CA LEU A 149 -8.36 -4.58 22.04
C LEU A 149 -8.07 -5.25 23.39
N LYS A 150 -6.82 -5.65 23.65
CA LYS A 150 -6.39 -6.22 24.93
C LYS A 150 -5.77 -5.19 25.86
N SER A 151 -5.55 -3.97 25.39
CA SER A 151 -4.87 -2.93 26.15
C SER A 151 -5.86 -2.03 26.89
N ASP A 152 -5.45 -1.43 28.01
CA ASP A 152 -6.27 -0.43 28.72
C ASP A 152 -6.51 0.85 27.88
N LYS A 153 -5.86 0.96 26.71
CA LYS A 153 -6.03 2.07 25.75
C LYS A 153 -7.31 1.97 24.90
N ILE A 154 -8.17 0.96 25.13
CA ILE A 154 -9.46 0.81 24.43
C ILE A 154 -10.33 2.08 24.54
N ILE A 155 -10.20 2.85 25.61
CA ILE A 155 -11.09 4.00 25.86
C ILE A 155 -10.89 5.15 24.84
N ASN A 156 -9.71 5.26 24.19
CA ASN A 156 -9.41 6.38 23.29
C ASN A 156 -8.73 5.99 21.96
N PHE A 157 -8.79 4.72 21.54
CA PHE A 157 -8.11 4.29 20.31
C PHE A 157 -8.55 5.06 19.05
N GLN A 158 -9.81 5.51 19.01
CA GLN A 158 -10.37 6.29 17.90
C GLN A 158 -9.73 7.67 17.74
N ARG A 159 -8.94 8.13 18.72
CA ARG A 159 -8.17 9.38 18.66
C ARG A 159 -6.71 9.16 18.24
N SER A 160 -6.35 7.94 17.83
CA SER A 160 -5.00 7.58 17.41
C SER A 160 -4.87 7.47 15.89
N ILE A 161 -3.80 8.04 15.34
CA ILE A 161 -3.45 7.93 13.91
C ILE A 161 -3.20 6.47 13.49
N PRO A 162 -2.47 5.66 14.28
CA PRO A 162 -2.28 4.23 14.02
C PRO A 162 -3.57 3.47 13.75
N PHE A 163 -4.65 3.80 14.48
CA PHE A 163 -5.95 3.16 14.29
C PHE A 163 -6.53 3.45 12.89
N TRP A 164 -6.68 4.72 12.54
CA TRP A 164 -7.28 5.12 11.25
C TRP A 164 -6.44 4.68 10.05
N VAL A 165 -5.12 4.79 10.13
CA VAL A 165 -4.22 4.29 9.08
C VAL A 165 -4.37 2.77 8.95
N SER A 166 -4.42 2.03 10.06
CA SER A 166 -4.61 0.58 10.00
C SER A 166 -5.97 0.18 9.43
N VAL A 167 -7.04 0.93 9.72
CA VAL A 167 -8.38 0.70 9.13
C VAL A 167 -8.35 0.90 7.61
N GLY A 168 -7.78 2.01 7.14
CA GLY A 168 -7.67 2.27 5.70
C GLY A 168 -6.84 1.22 4.97
N LEU A 169 -5.68 0.85 5.54
CA LEU A 169 -4.83 -0.20 4.99
C LEU A 169 -5.56 -1.55 4.96
N LEU A 170 -6.27 -1.92 6.02
CA LEU A 170 -6.99 -3.19 6.09
C LEU A 170 -8.07 -3.26 4.99
N ILE A 171 -8.89 -2.22 4.85
CA ILE A 171 -9.94 -2.17 3.83
C ILE A 171 -9.34 -2.31 2.45
N TYR A 172 -8.32 -1.52 2.11
CA TYR A 172 -7.72 -1.57 0.77
C TYR A 172 -7.01 -2.91 0.49
N TYR A 173 -6.08 -3.32 1.36
CA TYR A 173 -5.23 -4.47 1.09
C TYR A 173 -5.97 -5.81 1.19
N THR A 174 -6.94 -5.94 2.08
CA THR A 174 -7.77 -7.16 2.14
C THR A 174 -8.73 -7.23 0.96
N SER A 175 -9.43 -6.13 0.63
CA SER A 175 -10.39 -6.13 -0.48
C SER A 175 -9.75 -6.29 -1.86
N THR A 176 -8.49 -5.88 -2.03
CA THR A 176 -7.78 -6.01 -3.33
C THR A 176 -7.25 -7.42 -3.63
N ILE A 177 -7.17 -8.32 -2.64
CA ILE A 177 -6.73 -9.72 -2.84
C ILE A 177 -7.57 -10.44 -3.90
N PRO A 178 -8.91 -10.57 -3.75
CA PRO A 178 -9.72 -11.31 -4.73
C PRO A 178 -9.59 -10.72 -6.14
N PHE A 179 -9.57 -9.39 -6.27
CA PHE A 179 -9.39 -8.72 -7.57
C PHE A 179 -8.03 -9.02 -8.21
N THR A 180 -6.97 -9.13 -7.41
CA THR A 180 -5.63 -9.47 -7.92
C THR A 180 -5.54 -10.93 -8.34
N VAL A 181 -6.16 -11.85 -7.59
CA VAL A 181 -6.18 -13.29 -7.92
C VAL A 181 -6.86 -13.54 -9.26
N VAL A 182 -7.99 -12.88 -9.51
CA VAL A 182 -8.77 -13.09 -10.73
C VAL A 182 -8.29 -12.24 -11.91
N GLN A 183 -7.34 -11.32 -11.68
CA GLN A 183 -6.89 -10.36 -12.68
C GLN A 183 -6.42 -11.06 -13.97
N ASN A 184 -5.60 -12.11 -13.86
CA ASN A 184 -5.14 -12.83 -15.03
C ASN A 184 -6.29 -13.53 -15.76
N SER A 185 -7.18 -14.22 -15.05
CA SER A 185 -8.32 -14.93 -15.66
C SER A 185 -9.30 -14.00 -16.41
N TYR A 186 -9.50 -12.78 -15.90
CA TYR A 186 -10.41 -11.81 -16.51
C TYR A 186 -9.78 -10.96 -17.61
N MET A 187 -8.47 -10.68 -17.53
CA MET A 187 -7.73 -9.96 -18.58
C MET A 187 -7.79 -10.70 -19.92
N PHE A 188 -7.89 -12.03 -19.91
CA PHE A 188 -8.01 -12.85 -21.12
C PHE A 188 -9.45 -13.03 -21.63
N SER A 189 -10.48 -12.62 -20.86
CA SER A 189 -11.88 -12.97 -21.19
C SER A 189 -12.80 -11.79 -21.51
N SER A 190 -12.56 -10.57 -21.00
CA SER A 190 -13.28 -9.37 -21.48
C SER A 190 -12.65 -8.04 -21.06
N GLU A 191 -12.58 -7.09 -21.98
CA GLU A 191 -12.19 -5.68 -21.71
C GLU A 191 -13.06 -5.05 -20.62
N SER A 192 -14.36 -5.37 -20.61
CA SER A 192 -15.31 -4.88 -19.61
C SER A 192 -14.96 -5.29 -18.18
N ALA A 193 -14.38 -6.48 -17.97
CA ALA A 193 -13.99 -6.96 -16.66
C ALA A 193 -12.74 -6.21 -16.15
N THR A 194 -11.77 -5.97 -17.03
CA THR A 194 -10.56 -5.17 -16.73
C THR A 194 -10.92 -3.75 -16.27
N ILE A 195 -11.85 -3.10 -16.98
CA ILE A 195 -12.36 -1.77 -16.62
C ILE A 195 -13.01 -1.78 -15.22
N LYS A 196 -13.84 -2.80 -14.91
CA LYS A 196 -14.48 -2.93 -13.59
C LYS A 196 -13.48 -3.15 -12.47
N ILE A 197 -12.47 -3.99 -12.68
CA ILE A 197 -11.39 -4.22 -11.72
C ILE A 197 -10.63 -2.91 -11.45
N PHE A 198 -10.32 -2.14 -12.49
CA PHE A 198 -9.69 -0.82 -12.33
C PHE A 198 -10.54 0.12 -11.47
N ILE A 199 -11.81 0.32 -11.83
CA ILE A 199 -12.72 1.21 -11.10
C ILE A 199 -12.82 0.79 -9.62
N MET A 200 -12.95 -0.51 -9.35
CA MET A 200 -13.04 -1.01 -7.98
C MET A 200 -11.77 -0.72 -7.19
N ARG A 201 -10.59 -0.93 -7.78
CA ARG A 201 -9.31 -0.60 -7.14
C ARG A 201 -9.19 0.90 -6.86
N SER A 202 -9.59 1.75 -7.81
CA SER A 202 -9.61 3.21 -7.63
C SER A 202 -10.57 3.66 -6.52
N LEU A 203 -11.74 3.04 -6.41
CA LEU A 203 -12.69 3.33 -5.33
C LEU A 203 -12.13 2.93 -3.96
N LEU A 204 -11.51 1.74 -3.87
CA LEU A 204 -10.89 1.27 -2.63
C LEU A 204 -9.71 2.15 -2.22
N SER A 205 -8.85 2.57 -3.14
CA SER A 205 -7.73 3.47 -2.82
C SER A 205 -8.23 4.85 -2.40
N THR A 206 -9.25 5.39 -3.07
CA THR A 206 -9.90 6.65 -2.69
C THR A 206 -10.45 6.57 -1.27
N ALA A 207 -11.18 5.50 -0.95
CA ALA A 207 -11.72 5.28 0.40
C ALA A 207 -10.60 5.22 1.46
N MET A 208 -9.51 4.50 1.18
CA MET A 208 -8.33 4.45 2.06
C MET A 208 -7.74 5.84 2.32
N TYR A 209 -7.52 6.64 1.28
CA TYR A 209 -6.94 7.97 1.43
C TYR A 209 -7.87 8.96 2.14
N LEU A 210 -9.19 8.84 1.95
CA LEU A 210 -10.17 9.60 2.73
C LEU A 210 -10.12 9.23 4.21
N ILE A 211 -10.00 7.94 4.54
CA ILE A 211 -9.84 7.45 5.91
C ILE A 211 -8.53 7.97 6.53
N PHE A 212 -7.42 7.97 5.78
CA PHE A 212 -6.15 8.52 6.25
C PHE A 212 -6.28 10.01 6.54
N THR A 213 -6.84 10.77 5.60
CA THR A 213 -7.07 12.21 5.73
C THR A 213 -7.90 12.52 6.97
N PHE A 214 -9.02 11.81 7.15
CA PHE A 214 -9.85 11.91 8.34
C PHE A 214 -9.05 11.59 9.60
N GLY A 215 -8.29 10.49 9.60
CA GLY A 215 -7.46 10.06 10.72
C GLY A 215 -6.43 11.10 11.14
N PHE A 216 -5.72 11.71 10.19
CA PHE A 216 -4.74 12.77 10.46
C PHE A 216 -5.37 14.03 11.07
N ILE A 217 -6.56 14.42 10.61
CA ILE A 217 -7.30 15.58 11.12
C ILE A 217 -7.87 15.29 12.52
N TRP A 218 -8.62 14.20 12.67
CA TRP A 218 -9.42 13.87 13.84
C TRP A 218 -8.60 13.44 15.06
N SER A 219 -7.44 12.83 14.82
CA SER A 219 -6.60 12.26 15.87
C SER A 219 -5.88 13.35 16.66
N THR A 220 -5.65 13.08 17.94
CA THR A 220 -4.92 13.97 18.83
C THR A 220 -3.44 13.61 18.86
N LYS A 221 -2.57 14.54 19.26
CA LYS A 221 -1.15 14.24 19.48
C LYS A 221 -1.02 13.10 20.48
N GLU A 222 -0.31 12.03 20.10
CA GLU A 222 -0.07 10.93 21.02
C GLU A 222 0.79 11.40 22.19
N LYS A 223 0.24 11.30 23.40
CA LYS A 223 0.97 11.46 24.64
C LYS A 223 1.68 10.13 24.91
N TYR A 224 3.01 10.17 24.95
CA TYR A 224 3.86 9.06 25.35
C TYR A 224 3.80 8.87 26.85
#